data_AF-A0A819MY36-F1
#
_entry.id   AF-A0A819MY36-F1
#
_cell.length_a   1.000
_cell.length_b   1.000
_cell.length_c   1.000
_cell.angle_alpha   90.00
_cell.angle_beta   90.00
_cell.angle_gamma   90.00
#
_symmetry.space_group_name_H-M   'P 1'
#
loop_
_entity.id
_entity.type
_entity.pdbx_description
1 polymer ?
#
loop_
_entity_poly.entity_id
_entity_poly.type
_entity_poly.pdbx_seq_one_letter_code
_entity_poly.pdbx_strand_id
1 'polypeptide(L)'
;MHYSTYFLIITTVFVLLFATSSSSFINSPSVYAKYTLSYNDAQSTNIYINIEFEINEDIQLHLNGTQTFIMPRSVPSGYALEFYDSYVDNLTAKSSVGSLITVKKDSTSGPRWTLECASNETLSTISYSINLTKHEQGILSGYDA
;
A
#
# COMPACT_ATOMS: atom_id res chain seq x y z
N MET A 1 -34.87 -79.95 29.96
CA MET A 1 -33.47 -79.93 30.44
C MET A 1 -32.61 -79.24 29.39
N HIS A 2 -31.77 -78.31 29.85
CA HIS A 2 -30.61 -77.69 29.19
C HIS A 2 -30.80 -76.62 28.08
N TYR A 3 -30.86 -75.36 28.56
CA TYR A 3 -30.01 -74.19 28.25
C TYR A 3 -29.10 -74.13 27.01
N SER A 4 -29.13 -72.93 26.38
CA SER A 4 -28.00 -72.11 25.85
C SER A 4 -27.25 -72.66 24.62
N THR A 5 -26.90 -71.90 23.58
CA THR A 5 -26.06 -70.69 23.60
C THR A 5 -26.19 -69.86 22.30
N TYR A 6 -26.14 -68.55 22.48
CA TYR A 6 -26.16 -67.46 21.51
C TYR A 6 -25.00 -67.49 20.49
N PHE A 7 -25.22 -67.00 19.27
CA PHE A 7 -24.22 -66.13 18.65
C PHE A 7 -24.85 -65.04 17.79
N LEU A 8 -24.50 -63.83 18.17
CA LEU A 8 -24.95 -62.52 17.74
C LEU A 8 -24.02 -62.09 16.59
N ILE A 9 -24.54 -61.65 15.45
CA ILE A 9 -23.75 -60.89 14.47
C ILE A 9 -24.49 -59.59 14.18
N ILE A 10 -24.17 -58.58 14.98
CA ILE A 10 -24.47 -57.17 14.71
C ILE A 10 -23.50 -56.74 13.61
N THR A 11 -24.01 -56.42 12.42
CA THR A 11 -23.25 -55.73 11.39
C THR A 11 -23.65 -54.25 11.40
N THR A 12 -22.88 -53.45 12.13
CA THR A 12 -23.01 -52.00 12.18
C THR A 12 -22.51 -51.41 10.86
N VAL A 13 -23.39 -50.79 10.07
CA VAL A 13 -23.02 -50.00 8.89
C VAL A 13 -22.48 -48.66 9.38
N PHE A 14 -21.18 -48.45 9.22
CA PHE A 14 -20.50 -47.19 9.52
C PHE A 14 -20.66 -46.25 8.31
N VAL A 15 -21.59 -45.30 8.38
CA VAL A 15 -21.71 -44.23 7.37
C VAL A 15 -20.67 -43.16 7.70
N LEU A 16 -19.59 -43.14 6.94
CA LEU A 16 -18.56 -42.10 7.00
C LEU A 16 -19.07 -40.87 6.24
N LEU A 17 -19.59 -39.90 7.00
CA LEU A 17 -20.00 -38.60 6.49
C LEU A 17 -18.75 -37.72 6.35
N PHE A 18 -18.18 -37.62 5.15
CA PHE A 18 -17.12 -36.65 4.87
C PHE A 18 -17.75 -35.26 4.73
N ALA A 19 -17.68 -34.45 5.79
CA ALA A 19 -17.89 -33.01 5.68
C ALA A 19 -16.71 -32.42 4.90
N THR A 20 -16.89 -32.13 3.62
CA THR A 20 -15.94 -31.32 2.86
C THR A 20 -16.04 -29.89 3.35
N SER A 21 -15.15 -29.51 4.27
CA SER A 21 -14.93 -28.12 4.61
C SER A 21 -14.35 -27.41 3.39
N SER A 22 -15.20 -26.72 2.63
CA SER A 22 -14.77 -25.80 1.58
C SER A 22 -14.03 -24.64 2.25
N SER A 23 -12.70 -24.75 2.35
CA SER A 23 -11.86 -23.62 2.71
C SER A 23 -11.88 -22.64 1.54
N SER A 24 -12.77 -21.66 1.60
CA SER A 24 -12.73 -20.50 0.71
C SER A 24 -11.41 -19.77 0.97
N PHE A 25 -10.44 -19.91 0.06
CA PHE A 25 -9.30 -19.02 0.03
C PHE A 25 -9.84 -17.62 -0.29
N ILE A 26 -9.83 -16.74 0.71
CA ILE A 26 -10.10 -15.32 0.49
C ILE A 26 -8.89 -14.77 -0.27
N ASN A 27 -8.99 -14.72 -1.60
CA ASN A 27 -8.11 -13.88 -2.40
C ASN A 27 -8.43 -12.44 -2.05
N SER A 28 -7.74 -11.87 -1.07
CA SER A 28 -7.82 -10.43 -0.82
C SER A 28 -7.29 -9.72 -2.07
N PRO A 29 -8.10 -8.88 -2.76
CA PRO A 29 -7.61 -8.13 -3.90
C PRO A 29 -6.44 -7.27 -3.44
N SER A 30 -5.28 -7.46 -4.06
CA SER A 30 -4.10 -6.66 -3.80
C SER A 30 -4.13 -5.47 -4.76
N VAL A 31 -4.12 -4.26 -4.22
CA VAL A 31 -3.92 -3.05 -5.03
C VAL A 31 -2.43 -2.91 -5.28
N TYR A 32 -2.03 -2.86 -6.55
CA TYR A 32 -0.66 -2.58 -6.95
C TYR A 32 -0.47 -1.09 -7.22
N ALA A 33 0.71 -0.58 -6.87
CA ALA A 33 1.14 0.77 -7.18
C ALA A 33 2.26 0.71 -8.21
N LYS A 34 2.09 1.42 -9.33
CA LYS A 34 3.10 1.60 -10.37
C LYS A 34 3.78 2.94 -10.16
N TYR A 35 5.11 2.91 -10.03
CA TYR A 35 5.92 4.11 -9.85
C TYR A 35 6.58 4.46 -11.19
N THR A 36 6.35 5.68 -11.65
CA THR A 36 7.01 6.24 -12.82
C THR A 36 7.86 7.41 -12.37
N LEU A 37 9.15 7.35 -12.71
CA LEU A 37 10.10 8.43 -12.53
C LEU A 37 10.36 9.08 -13.89
N SER A 38 10.29 10.40 -13.97
CA SER A 38 10.51 11.14 -15.21
C SER A 38 11.40 12.35 -14.98
N TYR A 39 12.27 12.62 -15.94
CA TYR A 39 13.16 13.78 -16.03
C TYR A 39 13.35 14.10 -17.52
N ASN A 40 13.73 15.33 -17.85
CA ASN A 40 13.85 15.75 -19.24
C ASN A 40 15.19 15.29 -19.84
N ASP A 41 16.28 15.49 -19.08
CA ASP A 41 17.66 15.22 -19.47
C ASP A 41 18.57 15.15 -18.24
N ALA A 42 19.87 14.93 -18.45
CA ALA A 42 20.88 14.86 -17.40
C ALA A 42 21.14 16.19 -16.65
N GLN A 43 20.58 17.31 -17.11
CA GLN A 43 20.69 18.64 -16.47
C GLN A 43 19.42 19.01 -15.70
N SER A 44 18.44 18.09 -15.64
CA SER A 44 17.18 18.34 -14.96
C SER A 44 17.40 18.58 -13.47
N THR A 45 16.94 19.71 -12.98
CA THR A 45 17.00 20.06 -11.54
C THR A 45 15.83 19.49 -10.74
N ASN A 46 14.85 18.88 -11.44
CA ASN A 46 13.67 18.27 -10.85
C ASN A 46 13.44 16.89 -11.44
N ILE A 47 13.11 15.94 -10.57
CA ILE A 47 12.56 14.65 -10.96
C ILE A 47 11.07 14.68 -10.67
N TYR A 48 10.25 14.16 -11.59
CA TYR A 48 8.82 13.98 -11.39
C TYR A 48 8.53 12.53 -11.05
N ILE A 49 7.83 12.31 -9.95
CA ILE A 49 7.36 11.00 -9.51
C ILE A 49 5.85 10.94 -9.68
N ASN A 50 5.39 9.89 -10.35
CA ASN A 50 3.99 9.56 -10.48
C ASN A 50 3.74 8.15 -9.91
N ILE A 51 2.83 8.05 -8.95
CA ILE A 51 2.39 6.79 -8.35
C ILE A 51 0.98 6.55 -8.85
N GLU A 52 0.79 5.54 -9.68
CA GLU A 52 -0.50 5.15 -10.25
C GLU A 52 -0.99 3.91 -9.51
N PHE A 53 -2.24 3.95 -9.05
CA PHE A 53 -2.92 2.78 -8.49
C PHE A 53 -3.79 2.16 -9.57
N GLU A 54 -3.66 0.85 -9.76
CA GLU A 54 -4.50 0.15 -10.73
C GLU A 54 -5.98 0.23 -10.33
N ILE A 55 -6.82 0.59 -11.30
CA ILE A 55 -8.27 0.67 -11.14
C ILE A 55 -8.90 -0.21 -12.20
N ASN A 56 -9.54 -1.29 -11.77
CA ASN A 56 -10.40 -2.13 -12.58
C ASN A 56 -11.67 -2.51 -11.79
N GLU A 57 -12.50 -3.40 -12.32
CA GLU A 57 -13.76 -3.79 -11.67
C GLU A 57 -13.54 -4.50 -10.32
N ASP A 58 -12.41 -5.20 -10.16
CA ASP A 58 -12.11 -6.04 -8.99
C ASP A 58 -11.07 -5.42 -8.04
N ILE A 59 -10.29 -4.44 -8.51
CA ILE A 59 -9.16 -3.83 -7.79
C ILE A 59 -9.33 -2.32 -7.79
N GLN A 60 -9.65 -1.77 -6.62
CA GLN A 60 -9.76 -0.32 -6.39
C GLN A 60 -9.27 0.04 -4.99
N LEU A 61 -8.54 1.15 -4.88
CA LEU A 61 -8.13 1.70 -3.59
C LEU A 61 -9.18 2.67 -3.06
N HIS A 62 -10.22 2.12 -2.44
CA HIS A 62 -11.24 2.93 -1.77
C HIS A 62 -10.71 3.47 -0.45
N LEU A 63 -10.70 4.79 -0.34
CA LEU A 63 -10.29 5.51 0.85
C LEU A 63 -11.51 6.15 1.52
N ASN A 64 -11.42 6.30 2.84
CA ASN A 64 -12.48 6.93 3.64
C ASN A 64 -11.85 7.91 4.62
N GLY A 65 -12.31 9.17 4.59
CA GLY A 65 -11.87 10.20 5.52
C GLY A 65 -10.38 10.50 5.39
N THR A 66 -9.72 10.76 6.51
CA THR A 66 -8.34 11.19 6.56
C THR A 66 -7.37 10.03 6.35
N GLN A 67 -6.57 10.12 5.29
CA GLN A 67 -5.51 9.17 4.97
C GLN A 67 -4.14 9.84 5.07
N THR A 68 -3.07 9.03 5.16
CA THR A 68 -1.71 9.55 5.30
C THR A 68 -0.81 8.94 4.22
N PHE A 69 -0.14 9.80 3.45
CA PHE A 69 1.00 9.44 2.63
C PHE A 69 2.28 9.69 3.41
N ILE A 70 3.20 8.72 3.42
CA ILE A 70 4.44 8.77 4.21
C ILE A 70 5.63 8.56 3.27
N MET A 71 6.60 9.47 3.34
CA MET A 71 7.92 9.29 2.76
C MET A 71 8.83 8.59 3.79
N PRO A 72 9.47 7.46 3.46
CA PRO A 72 10.41 6.80 4.35
C PRO A 72 11.58 7.72 4.74
N ARG A 73 12.20 7.49 5.90
CA ARG A 73 13.40 8.22 6.40
C ARG A 73 14.66 7.39 6.46
N SER A 74 14.61 6.17 5.96
CA SER A 74 15.78 5.32 5.90
C SER A 74 15.59 4.34 4.76
N VAL A 75 16.72 3.97 4.18
CA VAL A 75 16.82 2.76 3.38
C VAL A 75 17.25 1.62 4.31
N PRO A 76 16.78 0.38 4.09
CA PRO A 76 17.26 -0.77 4.87
C PRO A 76 18.80 -0.80 4.90
N SER A 77 19.37 -1.20 6.05
CA SER A 77 20.80 -1.17 6.33
C SER A 77 21.46 0.22 6.45
N GLY A 78 20.71 1.32 6.24
CA GLY A 78 21.11 2.66 6.63
C GLY A 78 20.64 2.98 8.05
N TYR A 79 21.56 3.31 8.95
CA TYR A 79 21.23 3.68 10.34
C TYR A 79 21.05 5.19 10.55
N ALA A 80 21.30 5.99 9.52
CA ALA A 80 21.08 7.42 9.54
C ALA A 80 19.60 7.76 9.28
N LEU A 81 19.12 8.79 9.98
CA LEU A 81 17.82 9.38 9.72
C LEU A 81 17.95 10.37 8.55
N GLU A 82 17.27 10.10 7.45
CA GLU A 82 17.28 10.92 6.25
C GLU A 82 15.99 11.73 6.13
N PHE A 83 16.12 13.01 5.77
CA PHE A 83 14.99 13.94 5.63
C PHE A 83 14.57 14.09 4.17
N TYR A 84 14.32 12.98 3.47
CA TYR A 84 13.95 12.98 2.05
C TYR A 84 12.70 13.84 1.75
N ASP A 85 11.81 14.00 2.73
CA ASP A 85 10.62 14.83 2.62
C ASP A 85 10.89 16.33 2.43
N SER A 86 12.10 16.79 2.76
CA SER A 86 12.53 18.18 2.57
C SER A 86 12.78 18.55 1.10
N TYR A 87 12.99 17.54 0.24
CA TYR A 87 13.22 17.71 -1.18
C TYR A 87 11.95 17.51 -2.02
N VAL A 88 10.85 17.09 -1.40
CA VAL A 88 9.56 16.87 -2.06
C VAL A 88 8.79 18.17 -2.20
N ASP A 89 8.48 18.54 -3.44
CA ASP A 89 7.70 19.70 -3.82
C ASP A 89 6.43 19.27 -4.58
N ASN A 90 5.39 20.11 -4.55
CA ASN A 90 4.17 19.98 -5.37
C ASN A 90 3.43 18.63 -5.27
N LEU A 91 3.36 18.04 -4.07
CA LEU A 91 2.61 16.80 -3.88
C LEU A 91 1.11 17.02 -4.09
N THR A 92 0.53 16.24 -5.00
CA THR A 92 -0.89 16.25 -5.34
C THR A 92 -1.42 14.82 -5.38
N ALA A 93 -2.72 14.68 -5.14
CA ALA A 93 -3.43 13.41 -5.24
C ALA A 93 -4.71 13.60 -6.07
N LYS A 94 -5.07 12.58 -6.85
CA LYS A 94 -6.26 12.57 -7.70
C LYS A 94 -7.10 11.33 -7.46
N SER A 95 -8.41 11.50 -7.54
CA SER A 95 -9.36 10.37 -7.54
C SER A 95 -9.50 9.75 -8.93
N SER A 96 -10.19 8.62 -9.02
CA SER A 96 -10.47 7.89 -10.28
C SER A 96 -11.24 8.73 -11.30
N VAL A 97 -12.02 9.71 -10.86
CA VAL A 97 -12.76 10.65 -11.72
C VAL A 97 -11.95 11.89 -12.11
N GLY A 98 -10.67 11.96 -11.69
CA GLY A 98 -9.76 13.06 -12.01
C GLY A 98 -9.84 14.28 -11.08
N SER A 99 -10.72 14.26 -10.07
CA SER A 99 -10.83 15.33 -9.07
C SER A 99 -9.58 15.38 -8.19
N LEU A 100 -9.16 16.58 -7.79
CA LEU A 100 -8.06 16.76 -6.85
C LEU A 100 -8.52 16.41 -5.42
N ILE A 101 -7.75 15.57 -4.75
CA ILE A 101 -7.90 15.29 -3.32
C ILE A 101 -7.06 16.32 -2.57
N THR A 102 -7.62 16.90 -1.50
CA THR A 102 -6.91 17.89 -0.69
C THR A 102 -5.72 17.21 0.01
N VAL A 103 -4.52 17.75 -0.24
CA VAL A 103 -3.27 17.29 0.38
C VAL A 103 -2.70 18.40 1.26
N LYS A 104 -2.33 18.06 2.49
CA LYS A 104 -1.66 18.98 3.43
C LYS A 104 -0.41 18.33 3.98
N LYS A 105 0.76 18.98 3.86
CA LYS A 105 1.97 18.52 4.55
C LYS A 105 1.78 18.69 6.05
N ASP A 106 2.09 17.66 6.83
CA ASP A 106 2.06 17.78 8.29
C ASP A 106 3.15 18.77 8.74
N SER A 107 2.74 19.84 9.41
CA SER A 107 3.63 20.91 9.86
C SER A 107 4.42 20.58 11.12
N THR A 108 4.12 19.45 11.78
CA THR A 108 4.59 19.14 13.14
C THR A 108 5.31 17.79 13.27
N SER A 109 4.99 16.78 12.46
CA SER A 109 5.26 15.39 12.86
C SER A 109 6.03 14.51 11.86
N GLY A 110 6.62 15.10 10.82
CA GLY A 110 7.63 14.44 10.01
C GLY A 110 7.26 14.25 8.54
N PRO A 111 7.70 13.18 7.88
CA PRO A 111 7.79 13.06 6.42
C PRO A 111 6.44 12.63 5.82
N ARG A 112 5.35 13.25 6.27
CA ARG A 112 3.99 12.77 6.01
C ARG A 112 3.08 13.88 5.49
N TRP A 113 2.13 13.48 4.66
CA TRP A 113 1.08 14.32 4.11
C TRP A 113 -0.26 13.71 4.44
N THR A 114 -1.20 14.55 4.83
CA THR A 114 -2.59 14.20 5.05
C THR A 114 -3.38 14.35 3.76
N LEU A 115 -4.14 13.33 3.40
CA LEU A 115 -5.07 13.30 2.28
C LEU A 115 -6.49 13.29 2.84
N GLU A 116 -7.27 14.32 2.54
CA GLU A 116 -8.67 14.43 2.98
C GLU A 116 -9.57 13.82 1.91
N CYS A 117 -9.92 12.54 2.06
CA CYS A 117 -10.72 11.80 1.09
C CYS A 117 -12.21 11.83 1.48
N ALA A 118 -13.09 11.99 0.49
CA ALA A 118 -14.52 11.81 0.68
C ALA A 118 -14.84 10.33 1.01
N SER A 119 -16.08 10.07 1.46
CA SER A 119 -16.50 8.69 1.70
C SER A 119 -16.54 7.90 0.40
N ASN A 120 -15.90 6.73 0.43
CA ASN A 120 -15.75 5.82 -0.69
C ASN A 120 -15.06 6.42 -1.92
N GLU A 121 -14.16 7.39 -1.70
CA GLU A 121 -13.37 7.99 -2.77
C GLU A 121 -12.27 7.03 -3.22
N THR A 122 -12.22 6.72 -4.52
CA THR A 122 -11.18 5.87 -5.10
C THR A 122 -9.97 6.70 -5.47
N LEU A 123 -8.83 6.44 -4.83
CA LEU A 123 -7.55 7.08 -5.18
C LEU A 123 -6.99 6.47 -6.48
N SER A 124 -6.59 7.32 -7.43
CA SER A 124 -5.99 6.88 -8.69
C SER A 124 -4.51 7.21 -8.80
N THR A 125 -4.13 8.41 -8.38
CA THR A 125 -2.77 8.92 -8.63
C THR A 125 -2.28 9.77 -7.47
N ILE A 126 -1.00 9.63 -7.12
CA ILE A 126 -0.24 10.60 -6.34
C ILE A 126 0.93 11.07 -7.21
N SER A 127 1.11 12.38 -7.35
CA SER A 127 2.21 12.96 -8.12
C SER A 127 2.95 14.00 -7.29
N TYR A 128 4.28 14.02 -7.39
CA TYR A 128 5.12 15.03 -6.75
C TYR A 128 6.43 15.22 -7.52
N SER A 129 7.14 16.30 -7.21
CA SER A 129 8.49 16.55 -7.73
C SER A 129 9.54 16.45 -6.63
N ILE A 130 10.75 16.04 -6.98
CA ILE A 130 11.92 16.07 -6.11
C ILE A 130 12.89 17.12 -6.65
N ASN A 131 13.27 18.07 -5.80
CA ASN A 131 14.28 19.09 -6.12
C ASN A 131 15.69 18.51 -5.98
N LEU A 132 16.32 18.19 -7.12
CA LEU A 132 17.63 17.56 -7.14
C LEU A 132 18.74 18.49 -6.67
N THR A 133 18.67 19.78 -7.01
CA THR A 133 19.70 20.74 -6.59
C THR A 133 19.78 20.83 -5.07
N LYS A 134 18.64 20.91 -4.38
CA LYS A 134 18.59 20.89 -2.91
C LYS A 134 19.10 19.56 -2.36
N HIS A 135 18.73 18.44 -3.00
CA HIS A 135 19.14 17.11 -2.57
C HIS A 135 20.66 16.90 -2.66
N GLU A 136 21.27 17.28 -3.79
CA GLU A 136 22.71 17.20 -4.00
C GLU A 136 23.48 18.09 -3.02
N GLN A 137 23.01 19.32 -2.79
CA GLN A 137 23.58 20.21 -1.78
C GLN A 137 23.51 19.59 -0.37
N GLY A 138 22.41 18.94 -0.03
CA GLY A 138 22.25 18.25 1.26
C GLY A 138 23.26 17.12 1.45
N ILE A 139 23.53 16.33 0.39
CA ILE A 139 24.52 15.25 0.43
C ILE A 139 25.94 15.81 0.60
N LEU A 140 26.31 16.83 -0.19
CA LEU A 140 27.65 17.41 -0.16
C LEU A 140 27.95 18.07 1.20
N SER A 141 26.97 18.77 1.77
CA SER A 141 27.12 19.44 3.08
C SER A 141 27.27 18.46 4.24
N GLY A 142 26.73 17.25 4.12
CA GLY A 142 26.84 16.21 5.16
C GLY A 142 28.15 15.44 5.14
N TYR A 143 28.96 15.55 4.07
CA TYR A 143 30.26 14.88 3.96
C TYR A 143 31.42 15.69 4.57
N ASP A 144 31.29 17.01 4.60
CA ASP A 144 32.31 17.94 5.12
C ASP A 144 32.19 18.23 6.64
N ALA A 145 31.30 17.53 7.35
CA ALA A 145 30.97 17.76 8.77
C ALA A 145 31.51 16.67 9.71
#